data_AF-A0A1B6G7X8-F1
#
_entry.id   AF-A0A1B6G7X8-F1
#
_cell.length_a   1.000
_cell.length_b   1.000
_cell.length_c   1.000
_cell.angle_alpha   90.00
_cell.angle_beta   90.00
_cell.angle_gamma   90.00
#
_symmetry.space_group_name_H-M   'P 1'
#
loop_
_entity.id
_entity.type
_entity.pdbx_description
1 polymer ?
#
loop_
_entity_poly.entity_id
_entity_poly.type
_entity_poly.pdbx_seq_one_letter_code
_entity_poly.pdbx_strand_id
1 'polypeptide(L)'
;ALNLLSTLELLLISVTEQQPDLLEALEPLIFPAILETVAKNVVDFYEEIFTLLYDFTISKVSDAAFAFFETMYKIVMNDEAGVDYFGEIMPVLHNYVRVADKRFLERTDLLGALISMCGRVLMSKDAVE
;
A
#
# COMPACT_ATOMS: atom_id res chain seq x y z
N ALA A 1 -22.09 -6.65 -3.33
CA ALA A 1 -20.79 -7.02 -2.73
C ALA A 1 -19.99 -5.80 -2.24
N LEU A 2 -20.34 -4.58 -2.70
CA LEU A 2 -19.80 -3.26 -2.30
C LEU A 2 -19.79 -2.92 -0.79
N ASN A 3 -20.23 -3.81 0.10
CA ASN A 3 -20.57 -3.45 1.48
C ASN A 3 -19.64 -4.04 2.54
N LEU A 4 -18.57 -4.78 2.19
CA LEU A 4 -17.65 -5.30 3.21
C LEU A 4 -16.39 -4.45 3.34
N LEU A 5 -15.70 -4.22 2.23
CA LEU A 5 -14.44 -3.47 2.22
C LEU A 5 -14.67 -2.00 2.61
N SER A 6 -15.67 -1.34 2.02
CA SER A 6 -16.05 0.04 2.37
C SER A 6 -16.60 0.18 3.80
N THR A 7 -17.17 -0.89 4.35
CA THR A 7 -17.59 -0.89 5.78
C THR A 7 -16.39 -1.09 6.71
N LEU A 8 -15.39 -1.88 6.30
CA LEU A 8 -14.13 -2.02 7.02
C LEU A 8 -13.34 -0.71 6.99
N GLU A 9 -13.34 -0.01 5.86
CA GLU A 9 -12.73 1.30 5.69
C GLU A 9 -13.38 2.36 6.60
N LEU A 10 -14.72 2.45 6.62
CA LEU A 10 -15.44 3.33 7.55
C LEU A 10 -15.18 2.99 9.03
N LEU A 11 -15.09 1.70 9.37
CA LEU A 11 -14.73 1.26 10.72
C LEU A 11 -13.30 1.66 11.06
N LEU A 12 -12.35 1.48 10.14
CA LEU A 12 -10.96 1.85 10.36
C LEU A 12 -10.79 3.35 10.52
N ILE A 13 -11.44 4.17 9.70
CA ILE A 13 -11.47 5.64 9.85
C ILE A 13 -12.00 6.05 11.23
N SER A 14 -13.02 5.35 11.76
CA SER A 14 -13.53 5.65 13.11
C SER A 14 -12.59 5.25 14.25
N VAL A 15 -11.64 4.36 13.99
CA VAL A 15 -10.75 3.72 14.96
C VAL A 15 -9.35 4.34 14.94
N THR A 16 -8.87 4.78 13.77
CA THR A 16 -7.51 5.29 13.53
C THR A 16 -7.17 6.53 14.35
N GLU A 17 -8.15 7.34 14.75
CA GLU A 17 -7.92 8.50 15.62
C GLU A 17 -8.00 8.19 17.13
N GLN A 18 -8.59 7.06 17.56
CA GLN A 18 -8.90 6.82 18.98
C GLN A 18 -8.31 5.54 19.59
N GLN A 19 -7.97 4.50 18.81
CA GLN A 19 -7.46 3.22 19.33
C GLN A 19 -6.41 2.55 18.42
N PRO A 20 -5.13 2.92 18.54
CA PRO A 20 -4.03 2.30 17.77
C PRO A 20 -3.89 0.79 18.04
N ASP A 21 -4.26 0.33 19.24
CA ASP A 21 -4.21 -1.10 19.60
C ASP A 21 -5.18 -1.96 18.77
N LEU A 22 -6.30 -1.37 18.30
CA LEU A 22 -7.27 -2.09 17.48
C LEU A 22 -6.78 -2.27 16.04
N LEU A 23 -5.97 -1.33 15.52
CA LEU A 23 -5.33 -1.48 14.21
C LEU A 23 -4.40 -2.68 14.21
N GLU A 24 -3.52 -2.80 15.21
CA GLU A 24 -2.60 -3.95 15.32
C GLU A 24 -3.38 -5.28 15.45
N ALA A 25 -4.54 -5.29 16.11
CA ALA A 25 -5.37 -6.48 16.23
C ALA A 25 -6.10 -6.86 14.91
N LEU A 26 -6.34 -5.89 14.02
CA LEU A 26 -7.01 -6.09 12.74
C LEU A 26 -6.06 -6.50 11.61
N GLU A 27 -4.77 -6.16 11.71
CA GLU A 27 -3.75 -6.57 10.73
C GLU A 27 -3.81 -8.06 10.34
N PRO A 28 -3.83 -9.03 11.27
CA PRO A 28 -3.82 -10.46 10.92
C PRO A 28 -5.10 -10.92 10.21
N LEU A 29 -6.21 -10.19 10.31
CA LEU A 29 -7.45 -10.50 9.60
C LEU A 29 -7.47 -9.87 8.20
N ILE A 30 -6.97 -8.64 8.09
CA ILE A 30 -7.12 -7.81 6.90
C ILE A 30 -6.01 -8.10 5.87
N PHE A 31 -4.75 -8.24 6.30
CA PHE A 31 -3.63 -8.50 5.38
C PHE A 31 -3.80 -9.76 4.52
N PRO A 32 -4.28 -10.91 5.05
CA PRO A 32 -4.57 -12.07 4.21
C PRO A 32 -5.64 -11.81 3.16
N ALA A 33 -6.69 -11.06 3.49
CA ALA A 33 -7.76 -10.70 2.55
C ALA A 33 -7.24 -9.77 1.44
N ILE A 34 -6.39 -8.79 1.79
CA ILE A 34 -5.70 -7.94 0.81
C ILE A 34 -4.85 -8.80 -0.12
N LEU A 35 -3.99 -9.66 0.43
CA LEU A 35 -3.09 -10.53 -0.35
C LEU A 35 -3.87 -11.46 -1.28
N GLU A 36 -4.99 -12.03 -0.82
CA GLU A 36 -5.86 -12.86 -1.65
C GLU A 36 -6.50 -12.06 -2.80
N THR A 37 -6.92 -10.82 -2.52
CA THR A 37 -7.54 -9.94 -3.53
C THR A 37 -6.54 -9.56 -4.62
N VAL A 38 -5.31 -9.21 -4.23
CA VAL A 38 -4.21 -8.96 -5.17
C VAL A 38 -3.81 -10.23 -5.92
N ALA A 39 -3.73 -11.38 -5.26
CA ALA A 39 -3.40 -12.66 -5.91
C ALA A 39 -4.44 -13.08 -6.95
N LYS A 40 -5.72 -12.74 -6.74
CA LYS A 40 -6.80 -12.95 -7.69
C LYS A 40 -6.87 -11.87 -8.77
N ASN A 41 -6.00 -10.85 -8.71
CA ASN A 41 -5.98 -9.70 -9.59
C ASN A 41 -7.35 -9.05 -9.73
N VAL A 42 -8.07 -8.89 -8.61
CA VAL A 42 -9.37 -8.21 -8.60
C VAL A 42 -9.13 -6.71 -8.51
N VAL A 43 -8.85 -6.13 -9.66
CA VAL A 43 -8.36 -4.76 -9.83
C VAL A 43 -9.34 -3.71 -9.28
N ASP A 44 -10.64 -4.01 -9.32
CA ASP A 44 -11.71 -3.13 -8.83
C ASP A 44 -11.60 -2.76 -7.34
N PHE A 45 -10.76 -3.45 -6.56
CA PHE A 45 -10.55 -3.19 -5.12
C PHE A 45 -9.20 -2.56 -4.78
N TYR A 46 -8.38 -2.23 -5.79
CA TYR A 46 -7.00 -1.78 -5.54
C TYR A 46 -6.95 -0.42 -4.85
N GLU A 47 -7.83 0.50 -5.24
CA GLU A 47 -7.94 1.82 -4.60
C GLU A 47 -8.24 1.67 -3.10
N GLU A 48 -9.28 0.92 -2.74
CA GLU A 48 -9.63 0.69 -1.33
C GLU A 48 -8.53 -0.05 -0.57
N ILE A 49 -7.85 -1.00 -1.22
CA ILE A 49 -6.70 -1.70 -0.62
C ILE A 49 -5.57 -0.72 -0.27
N PHE A 50 -5.24 0.21 -1.16
CA PHE A 50 -4.14 1.14 -0.92
C PHE A 50 -4.51 2.21 0.11
N THR A 51 -5.76 2.66 0.14
CA THR A 51 -6.29 3.51 1.23
C THR A 51 -6.19 2.79 2.58
N LEU A 52 -6.56 1.52 2.61
CA LEU A 52 -6.45 0.70 3.82
C LEU A 52 -5.01 0.57 4.32
N LEU A 53 -4.08 0.32 3.39
CA LEU A 53 -2.65 0.24 3.69
C LEU A 53 -2.08 1.59 4.13
N TYR A 54 -2.58 2.69 3.58
CA TYR A 54 -2.22 4.03 4.04
C TYR A 54 -2.58 4.21 5.51
N ASP A 55 -3.80 3.83 5.92
CA ASP A 55 -4.24 3.90 7.31
C ASP A 55 -3.39 3.03 8.24
N PHE A 56 -2.97 1.84 7.78
CA PHE A 56 -2.05 0.98 8.52
C PHE A 56 -0.63 1.53 8.63
N THR A 57 -0.20 2.43 7.74
CA THR A 57 1.20 2.89 7.65
C THR A 57 1.40 4.33 8.11
N ILE A 58 0.33 5.12 8.28
CA ILE A 58 0.42 6.56 8.60
C ILE A 58 1.12 6.85 9.93
N SER A 59 0.95 5.96 10.92
CA SER A 59 1.46 6.12 12.29
C SER A 59 2.66 5.23 12.62
N LYS A 60 2.62 3.97 12.18
CA LYS A 60 3.68 2.97 12.42
C LYS A 60 3.65 1.97 11.28
N VAL A 61 4.81 1.51 10.83
CA VAL A 61 4.88 0.44 9.81
C VAL A 61 5.18 -0.88 10.50
N SER A 62 4.21 -1.78 10.52
CA SER A 62 4.35 -3.14 11.04
C SER A 62 5.17 -4.05 10.11
N ASP A 63 5.56 -5.22 10.59
CA ASP A 63 6.24 -6.23 9.77
C ASP A 63 5.36 -6.75 8.63
N ALA A 64 4.04 -6.85 8.86
CA ALA A 64 3.07 -7.27 7.87
C ALA A 64 2.92 -6.22 6.76
N ALA A 65 2.80 -4.95 7.13
CA ALA A 65 2.83 -3.83 6.18
C ALA A 65 4.13 -3.86 5.37
N PHE A 66 5.27 -3.98 6.05
CA PHE A 66 6.57 -4.02 5.40
C PHE A 66 6.73 -5.15 4.38
N ALA A 67 6.21 -6.34 4.66
CA ALA A 67 6.19 -7.46 3.71
C ALA A 67 5.35 -7.15 2.46
N PHE A 68 4.31 -6.32 2.59
CA PHE A 68 3.45 -5.93 1.48
C PHE A 68 4.15 -5.01 0.46
N PHE A 69 5.27 -4.39 0.82
CA PHE A 69 6.05 -3.56 -0.11
C PHE A 69 6.44 -4.32 -1.39
N GLU A 70 6.85 -5.58 -1.28
CA GLU A 70 7.20 -6.40 -2.44
C GLU A 70 6.00 -6.61 -3.38
N THR A 71 4.80 -6.72 -2.83
CA THR A 71 3.56 -6.83 -3.59
C THR A 71 3.28 -5.53 -4.34
N MET A 72 3.40 -4.38 -3.68
CA MET A 72 3.24 -3.06 -4.34
C MET A 72 4.25 -2.87 -5.47
N TYR A 73 5.51 -3.27 -5.25
CA TYR A 73 6.53 -3.22 -6.30
C TYR A 73 6.13 -4.06 -7.52
N LYS A 74 5.62 -5.28 -7.33
CA LYS A 74 5.16 -6.14 -8.43
C LYS A 74 3.97 -5.52 -9.18
N ILE A 75 3.06 -4.86 -8.47
CA ILE A 75 1.92 -4.16 -9.09
C ILE A 75 2.42 -3.01 -9.98
N VAL A 76 3.28 -2.13 -9.43
CA VAL A 76 3.80 -0.98 -10.18
C VAL A 76 4.69 -1.41 -11.34
N MET A 77 5.40 -2.52 -11.25
CA MET A 77 6.25 -3.03 -12.33
C MET A 77 5.49 -3.85 -13.38
N ASN A 78 4.18 -4.07 -13.21
CA ASN A 78 3.36 -4.78 -14.19
C ASN A 78 3.14 -3.92 -15.46
N ASP A 79 3.39 -4.51 -16.63
CA ASP A 79 3.45 -3.87 -17.95
C ASP A 79 2.11 -3.36 -18.51
N GLU A 80 0.98 -3.87 -18.03
CA GLU A 80 -0.31 -3.52 -18.62
C GLU A 80 -1.00 -2.31 -17.98
N ALA A 81 -0.94 -2.17 -16.65
CA ALA A 81 -1.69 -1.13 -15.93
C ALA A 81 -1.01 -0.64 -14.63
N GLY A 82 0.23 -1.07 -14.34
CA GLY A 82 0.87 -0.79 -13.06
C GLY A 82 1.14 0.70 -12.79
N VAL A 83 1.29 1.50 -13.85
CA VAL A 83 1.53 2.94 -13.75
C VAL A 83 0.27 3.68 -13.30
N ASP A 84 -0.91 3.23 -13.75
CA ASP A 84 -2.20 3.89 -13.44
C ASP A 84 -2.51 3.85 -11.95
N TYR A 85 -2.07 2.79 -11.26
CA TYR A 85 -2.23 2.64 -9.81
C TYR A 85 -1.15 3.34 -8.99
N PHE A 86 -0.12 3.90 -9.62
CA PHE A 86 0.97 4.53 -8.87
C PHE A 86 0.50 5.72 -8.04
N GLY A 87 -0.50 6.47 -8.52
CA GLY A 87 -1.13 7.55 -7.77
C GLY A 87 -1.67 7.09 -6.42
N GLU A 88 -2.36 5.95 -6.40
CA GLU A 88 -2.94 5.35 -5.18
C GLU A 88 -1.88 4.70 -4.27
N ILE A 89 -0.81 4.18 -4.87
CA ILE A 89 0.29 3.52 -4.14
C ILE A 89 1.23 4.54 -3.49
N MET A 90 1.41 5.73 -4.08
CA MET A 90 2.39 6.73 -3.66
C MET A 90 2.21 7.22 -2.21
N PRO A 91 1.01 7.50 -1.69
CA PRO A 91 0.81 7.85 -0.28
C PRO A 91 1.36 6.80 0.69
N VAL A 92 1.17 5.52 0.37
CA VAL A 92 1.68 4.41 1.17
C VAL A 92 3.21 4.37 1.09
N LEU A 93 3.80 4.47 -0.11
CA LEU A 93 5.25 4.53 -0.32
C LEU A 93 5.90 5.69 0.45
N HIS A 94 5.26 6.85 0.47
CA HIS A 94 5.71 8.00 1.25
C HIS A 94 5.73 7.69 2.75
N ASN A 95 4.73 6.98 3.27
CA ASN A 95 4.71 6.55 4.67
C ASN A 95 5.86 5.60 5.01
N TYR A 96 6.26 4.68 4.11
CA TYR A 96 7.45 3.84 4.34
C TYR A 96 8.72 4.68 4.54
N VAL A 97 8.92 5.72 3.72
CA VAL A 97 10.08 6.60 3.85
C VAL A 97 9.99 7.47 5.11
N ARG A 98 8.81 8.02 5.40
CA ARG A 98 8.61 8.97 6.51
C ARG A 98 8.58 8.30 7.89
N VAL A 99 7.92 7.15 8.00
CA VAL A 99 7.56 6.52 9.28
C VAL A 99 8.51 5.37 9.63
N ALA A 100 8.91 4.55 8.64
CA ALA A 100 9.86 3.47 8.90
C ALA A 100 11.32 3.97 8.93
N ASP A 101 11.59 5.15 8.36
CA ASP A 101 12.86 5.91 8.34
C ASP A 101 14.11 5.01 8.41
N LYS A 102 14.65 4.75 9.60
CA LYS A 102 15.84 3.91 9.79
C LYS A 102 15.74 2.51 9.17
N ARG A 103 14.62 1.81 9.38
CA ARG A 103 14.42 0.44 8.86
C ARG A 103 14.36 0.41 7.34
N PHE A 104 13.83 1.47 6.74
CA PHE A 104 13.74 1.58 5.29
C PHE A 104 15.08 2.02 4.67
N LEU A 105 15.76 3.00 5.27
CA LEU A 105 17.04 3.52 4.79
C LEU A 105 18.19 2.51 4.87
N GLU A 106 18.15 1.59 5.84
CA GLU A 106 19.14 0.50 5.94
C GLU A 106 18.96 -0.57 4.84
N ARG A 107 17.79 -0.61 4.18
CA ARG A 107 17.43 -1.56 3.13
C ARG A 107 17.63 -0.96 1.74
N THR A 108 18.88 -0.97 1.30
CA THR A 108 19.29 -0.46 -0.03
C THR A 108 18.54 -1.10 -1.21
N ASP A 109 18.10 -2.35 -1.06
CA ASP A 109 17.27 -3.07 -2.00
C ASP A 109 15.87 -2.43 -2.17
N LEU A 110 15.23 -2.04 -1.06
CA LEU A 110 13.90 -1.40 -1.09
C LEU A 110 13.97 0.03 -1.60
N LEU A 111 15.04 0.76 -1.27
CA LEU A 111 15.29 2.08 -1.83
C LEU A 111 15.50 2.02 -3.36
N GLY A 112 16.26 1.03 -3.82
CA GLY A 112 16.44 0.78 -5.26
C GLY A 112 15.12 0.45 -5.96
N ALA A 113 14.28 -0.38 -5.32
CA ALA A 113 12.95 -0.70 -5.82
C ALA A 113 12.04 0.53 -5.91
N LEU A 114 12.04 1.41 -4.88
CA LEU A 114 11.29 2.67 -4.89
C LEU A 114 11.74 3.59 -6.04
N ILE A 115 13.04 3.78 -6.22
CA ILE A 115 13.59 4.59 -7.31
C ILE A 115 13.20 3.99 -8.67
N SER A 116 13.24 2.67 -8.82
CA SER A 116 12.82 1.97 -10.03
C SER A 116 11.34 2.21 -10.35
N MET A 117 10.46 2.15 -9.34
CA MET A 117 9.04 2.45 -9.50
C MET A 117 8.83 3.89 -9.98
N CYS A 118 9.43 4.87 -9.30
CA CYS A 118 9.36 6.28 -9.70
C CYS A 118 9.92 6.49 -11.11
N GLY A 119 11.05 5.87 -11.43
CA GLY A 119 11.67 5.95 -12.75
C GLY A 119 10.77 5.38 -13.85
N ARG A 120 10.10 4.26 -13.60
CA ARG A 120 9.14 3.66 -14.54
C ARG A 120 7.98 4.60 -14.83
N VAL A 121 7.41 5.22 -13.80
CA VAL A 121 6.28 6.16 -13.92
C VAL A 121 6.71 7.42 -14.66
N LEU A 122 7.86 8.00 -14.32
CA LEU A 122 8.37 9.19 -15.00
C LEU A 122 8.74 8.96 -16.47
N MET A 123 9.03 7.71 -16.85
CA MET A 123 9.34 7.32 -18.23
C MET A 123 8.12 6.77 -18.99
N SER A 124 6.98 6.58 -18.31
CA SER A 124 5.73 6.25 -18.99
C SER A 124 5.24 7.47 -19.77
N LYS A 125 4.52 7.24 -20.87
CA LYS A 125 4.11 8.31 -21.78
C LYS A 125 3.09 9.29 -21.18
N ASP A 126 2.54 8.97 -20.01
CA ASP A 126 1.52 9.75 -19.31
C ASP A 126 2.11 10.78 -18.32
N ALA A 127 3.43 10.78 -18.09
CA ALA A 127 4.08 11.77 -17.23
C ALA A 127 4.26 13.17 -17.87
N VAL A 128 3.75 13.38 -19.09
CA VAL A 128 3.95 14.60 -19.91
C VAL A 128 2.63 15.29 -20.30
N GLU A 129 1.48 14.87 -19.77
CA GLU A 129 0.21 15.62 -19.94
C GLU A 129 -0.24 16.36 -18.68
#